data_AF-A0A7Y4ZRC8-F1
#
_entry.id   AF-A0A7Y4ZRC8-F1
#
_cell.length_a   1.000
_cell.length_b   1.000
_cell.length_c   1.000
_cell.angle_alpha   90.00
_cell.angle_beta   90.00
_cell.angle_gamma   90.00
#
_symmetry.space_group_name_H-M   'P 1'
#
loop_
_entity.id
_entity.type
_entity.pdbx_description
1 polymer ?
#
loop_
_entity_poly.entity_id
_entity_poly.type
_entity_poly.pdbx_seq_one_letter_code
_entity_poly.pdbx_strand_id
1 'polypeptide(L)'
;MSFSRRNFLKGVGMAGAAAAASRFPFGASEARAGFNGKKSAVVFIYTLGGFNSLFASADSYMNTSFGVNAGNVFNAGNGLVLDKGFADGLGTYAKSHIATIGVRHGSSDHGGAEQGYWMAGGNNSGIIQLASAMGGDAPIKAASILGMPQGTHTAANGVSLQRIADMGSTIAALQGGAALEPARNLAGRGATQAELMSKERNDRNPANLRSDIEGRQSLIKTLTAPKPNINFAAIPGFYGVTGTGINGNNMNAPMAAAELMVRAGANVVTVMTGFNWDSHGDIQGTNVRNMMTQNIVPGVQTFINRMMADAATAAEYDVTVVFGGDFARSLPGSDHASALSCVAIGPRIKPGTSGKMTNQVALVQGTPSWGGLWSMMSEITAAPTNPFGAIAPMHKALFV
;
A
#
# COMPACT_ATOMS: atom_id res chain seq x y z
N MET A 1 23.39 47.50 -6.14
CA MET A 1 22.58 46.29 -5.86
C MET A 1 21.62 46.61 -4.74
N SER A 2 20.31 46.59 -5.00
CA SER A 2 19.28 47.00 -4.03
C SER A 2 18.88 45.82 -3.14
N PHE A 3 19.23 45.89 -1.86
CA PHE A 3 18.73 44.99 -0.82
C PHE A 3 17.31 45.43 -0.43
N SER A 4 16.28 44.63 -0.76
CA SER A 4 14.92 44.91 -0.32
C SER A 4 14.62 44.21 1.02
N ARG A 5 13.88 44.89 1.90
CA ARG A 5 13.40 44.36 3.20
C ARG A 5 12.66 43.01 3.06
N ARG A 6 12.04 42.74 1.90
CA ARG A 6 11.35 41.47 1.61
C ARG A 6 12.32 40.30 1.45
N ASN A 7 13.53 40.53 0.94
CA ASN A 7 14.55 39.48 0.81
C ASN A 7 15.28 39.24 2.13
N PHE A 8 15.48 40.29 2.94
CA PHE A 8 16.01 40.16 4.30
C PHE A 8 15.03 39.40 5.22
N LEU A 9 13.73 39.70 5.17
CA LEU A 9 12.72 38.97 5.95
C LEU A 9 12.53 37.52 5.52
N LYS A 10 12.75 37.18 4.24
CA LYS A 10 12.78 35.79 3.77
C LYS A 10 14.02 35.04 4.30
N GLY A 11 15.19 35.69 4.33
CA GLY A 11 16.42 35.11 4.88
C GLY A 11 16.37 34.92 6.41
N VAL A 12 15.84 35.91 7.14
CA VAL A 12 15.68 35.85 8.60
C VAL A 12 14.53 34.93 9.02
N GLY A 13 13.47 34.80 8.21
CA GLY A 13 12.39 33.84 8.46
C GLY A 13 12.84 32.39 8.36
N MET A 14 13.74 32.06 7.42
CA MET A 14 14.30 30.71 7.31
C MET A 14 15.32 30.40 8.42
N ALA A 15 16.15 31.38 8.82
CA ALA A 15 17.11 31.21 9.90
C ALA A 15 16.45 31.20 11.31
N GLY A 16 15.41 32.00 11.51
CA GLY A 16 14.65 32.07 12.77
C GLY A 16 13.76 30.85 13.01
N ALA A 17 13.19 30.26 11.95
CA ALA A 17 12.41 29.02 12.05
C ALA A 17 13.29 27.81 12.42
N ALA A 18 14.51 27.73 11.87
CA ALA A 18 15.48 26.69 12.23
C ALA A 18 15.99 26.82 13.68
N ALA A 19 16.17 28.05 14.18
CA ALA A 19 16.62 28.29 15.55
C ALA A 19 15.52 28.12 16.61
N ALA A 20 14.26 28.38 16.28
CA ALA A 20 13.13 28.19 17.20
C ALA A 20 12.66 26.72 17.28
N ALA A 21 12.85 25.93 16.21
CA ALA A 21 12.51 24.50 16.19
C ALA A 21 13.46 23.60 17.01
N SER A 22 14.66 24.09 17.36
CA SER A 22 15.65 23.33 18.15
C SER A 22 15.48 23.44 19.67
N ARG A 23 14.51 24.21 20.17
CA ARG A 23 14.31 24.47 21.61
C ARG A 23 13.03 23.89 22.22
N PHE A 24 12.27 23.09 21.48
CA PHE A 24 11.18 22.29 22.03
C PHE A 24 11.59 20.81 22.07
N PRO A 25 11.35 20.08 23.18
CA PRO A 25 11.80 18.70 23.37
C PRO A 25 11.07 17.66 22.51
N PHE A 26 10.24 18.11 21.56
CA PHE A 26 9.61 17.28 20.55
C PHE A 26 10.03 17.81 19.19
N GLY A 27 11.17 17.31 18.71
CA GLY A 27 11.80 17.74 17.47
C GLY A 27 10.84 17.63 16.30
N ALA A 28 10.74 18.72 15.53
CA ALA A 28 10.29 18.66 14.16
C ALA A 28 11.35 17.89 13.37
N SER A 29 11.13 16.59 13.18
CA SER A 29 11.91 15.83 12.20
C SER A 29 11.61 16.43 10.83
N GLU A 30 12.61 17.01 10.19
CA GLU A 30 12.53 17.50 8.83
C GLU A 30 11.95 16.40 7.93
N ALA A 31 10.83 16.69 7.29
CA ALA A 31 10.17 15.81 6.35
C ALA A 31 11.06 15.60 5.12
N ARG A 32 11.76 14.47 5.04
CA ARG A 32 12.23 13.89 3.79
C ARG A 32 12.11 12.37 3.83
N ALA A 33 10.91 11.89 3.51
CA ALA A 33 10.71 10.52 3.07
C ALA A 33 10.31 10.61 1.59
N GLY A 34 11.25 10.29 0.70
CA GLY A 34 11.02 10.47 -0.71
C GLY A 34 12.25 10.35 -1.59
N PHE A 35 12.16 9.49 -2.60
CA PHE A 35 13.12 9.52 -3.70
C PHE A 35 12.90 10.79 -4.53
N ASN A 36 13.97 11.56 -4.75
CA ASN A 36 13.94 12.85 -5.47
C ASN A 36 12.90 13.86 -4.93
N GLY A 37 12.61 13.84 -3.63
CA GLY A 37 11.68 14.79 -3.00
C GLY A 37 10.20 14.48 -3.21
N LYS A 38 9.85 13.33 -3.79
CA LYS A 38 8.47 12.85 -3.95
C LYS A 38 7.97 12.14 -2.71
N LYS A 39 6.68 12.19 -2.41
CA LYS A 39 6.08 11.39 -1.33
C LYS A 39 5.98 9.93 -1.74
N SER A 40 6.72 9.06 -1.07
CA SER A 40 6.69 7.62 -1.36
C SER A 40 5.53 6.91 -0.64
N ALA A 41 4.88 5.97 -1.32
CA ALA A 41 3.80 5.14 -0.76
C ALA A 41 3.79 3.72 -1.37
N VAL A 42 3.31 2.75 -0.59
CA VAL A 42 3.03 1.38 -1.07
C VAL A 42 1.55 1.06 -0.90
N VAL A 43 0.95 0.54 -1.96
CA VAL A 43 -0.42 0.01 -1.95
C VAL A 43 -0.36 -1.49 -2.15
N PHE A 44 -0.70 -2.26 -1.13
CA PHE A 44 -0.84 -3.71 -1.22
C PHE A 44 -2.27 -4.07 -1.60
N ILE A 45 -2.42 -4.83 -2.69
CA ILE A 45 -3.67 -5.47 -3.08
C ILE A 45 -3.55 -6.94 -2.68
N TYR A 46 -4.37 -7.33 -1.70
CA TYR A 46 -4.36 -8.65 -1.13
C TYR A 46 -5.54 -9.48 -1.62
N THR A 47 -5.23 -10.56 -2.33
CA THR A 47 -6.21 -11.54 -2.81
C THR A 47 -6.45 -12.60 -1.74
N LEU A 48 -7.56 -12.46 -1.01
CA LEU A 48 -7.95 -13.39 0.06
C LEU A 48 -8.27 -14.75 -0.54
N GLY A 49 -7.50 -15.78 -0.22
CA GLY A 49 -7.60 -17.09 -0.85
C GLY A 49 -6.41 -17.42 -1.75
N GLY A 50 -5.48 -16.49 -1.98
CA GLY A 50 -4.24 -16.74 -2.72
C GLY A 50 -4.22 -16.12 -4.12
N PHE A 51 -3.03 -15.73 -4.56
CA PHE A 51 -2.82 -15.08 -5.85
C PHE A 51 -2.43 -16.11 -6.90
N ASN A 52 -3.15 -16.15 -8.03
CA ASN A 52 -2.88 -17.17 -9.04
C ASN A 52 -1.55 -16.94 -9.78
N SER A 53 -0.71 -17.97 -9.73
CA SER A 53 0.63 -17.98 -10.31
C SER A 53 0.65 -17.72 -11.81
N LEU A 54 -0.44 -18.01 -12.54
CA LEU A 54 -0.52 -17.71 -13.97
C LEU A 54 -0.32 -16.22 -14.27
N PHE A 55 -0.70 -15.31 -13.37
CA PHE A 55 -0.57 -13.88 -13.61
C PHE A 55 0.89 -13.42 -13.56
N ALA A 56 1.70 -14.03 -12.69
CA ALA A 56 3.09 -13.66 -12.44
C ALA A 56 4.11 -14.57 -13.14
N SER A 57 3.68 -15.71 -13.67
CA SER A 57 4.57 -16.78 -14.14
C SER A 57 3.96 -17.56 -15.29
N ALA A 58 3.25 -16.89 -16.20
CA ALA A 58 2.44 -17.54 -17.23
C ALA A 58 3.25 -18.55 -18.07
N ASP A 59 4.49 -18.24 -18.43
CA ASP A 59 5.35 -19.15 -19.19
C ASP A 59 5.62 -20.49 -18.51
N SER A 60 5.57 -20.52 -17.18
CA SER A 60 5.73 -21.77 -16.41
C SER A 60 4.57 -22.74 -16.63
N TYR A 61 3.43 -22.27 -17.14
CA TYR A 61 2.22 -23.07 -17.36
C TYR A 61 1.90 -23.27 -18.85
N MET A 62 2.75 -22.79 -19.77
CA MET A 62 2.53 -22.93 -21.21
C MET A 62 2.23 -24.38 -21.60
N ASN A 63 1.09 -24.60 -22.25
CA ASN A 63 0.62 -25.89 -22.75
C ASN A 63 0.53 -27.00 -21.70
N THR A 64 0.47 -26.65 -20.42
CA THR A 64 0.37 -27.63 -19.32
C THR A 64 -0.84 -27.38 -18.43
N SER A 65 -1.13 -26.12 -18.07
CA SER A 65 -2.22 -25.81 -17.16
C SER A 65 -2.74 -24.38 -17.31
N PHE A 66 -3.88 -24.09 -16.68
CA PHE A 66 -4.55 -22.78 -16.71
C PHE A 66 -4.81 -22.26 -18.13
N GLY A 67 -4.96 -23.15 -19.11
CA GLY A 67 -5.15 -22.81 -20.51
C GLY A 67 -4.07 -21.88 -21.10
N VAL A 68 -2.88 -21.80 -20.49
CA VAL A 68 -1.83 -20.87 -20.95
C VAL A 68 -1.23 -21.37 -22.27
N ASN A 69 -1.15 -20.48 -23.25
CA ASN A 69 -0.63 -20.74 -24.59
C ASN A 69 0.07 -19.49 -25.16
N ALA A 70 0.72 -19.62 -26.31
CA ALA A 70 1.46 -18.52 -26.92
C ALA A 70 0.62 -17.27 -27.23
N GLY A 71 -0.71 -17.42 -27.38
CA GLY A 71 -1.62 -16.30 -27.68
C GLY A 71 -2.06 -15.50 -26.45
N ASN A 72 -1.90 -16.01 -25.23
CA ASN A 72 -2.37 -15.36 -24.00
C ASN A 72 -1.26 -15.03 -23.00
N VAL A 73 -0.01 -14.95 -23.46
CA VAL A 73 1.14 -14.51 -22.66
C VAL A 73 1.68 -13.16 -23.13
N PHE A 74 2.27 -12.40 -22.19
CA PHE A 74 3.00 -11.17 -22.47
C PHE A 74 4.42 -11.28 -21.93
N ASN A 75 5.41 -11.23 -22.83
CA ASN A 75 6.82 -11.19 -22.45
C ASN A 75 7.23 -9.74 -22.18
N ALA A 76 7.50 -9.42 -20.91
CA ALA A 76 7.92 -8.09 -20.48
C ALA A 76 9.46 -7.91 -20.56
N GLY A 77 10.21 -8.97 -20.87
CA GLY A 77 11.68 -8.99 -20.87
C GLY A 77 12.27 -9.47 -19.55
N ASN A 78 13.59 -9.68 -19.52
CA ASN A 78 14.36 -10.08 -18.33
C ASN A 78 13.78 -11.32 -17.61
N GLY A 79 13.30 -12.29 -18.38
CA GLY A 79 12.70 -13.53 -17.88
C GLY A 79 11.28 -13.40 -17.33
N LEU A 80 10.68 -12.21 -17.36
CA LEU A 80 9.30 -11.99 -16.92
C LEU A 80 8.31 -12.27 -18.05
N VAL A 81 7.42 -13.24 -17.82
CA VAL A 81 6.27 -13.52 -18.69
C VAL A 81 5.00 -13.55 -17.85
N LEU A 82 4.05 -12.70 -18.21
CA LEU A 82 2.80 -12.48 -17.50
C LEU A 82 1.62 -13.02 -18.31
N ASP A 83 0.48 -13.19 -17.65
CA ASP A 83 -0.79 -13.35 -18.36
C ASP A 83 -1.08 -12.07 -19.18
N LYS A 84 -1.44 -12.25 -20.46
CA LYS A 84 -1.64 -11.14 -21.39
C LYS A 84 -2.84 -10.27 -21.00
N GLY A 85 -3.95 -10.86 -20.56
CA GLY A 85 -5.15 -10.11 -20.18
C GLY A 85 -4.90 -9.22 -18.97
N PHE A 86 -4.17 -9.75 -17.99
CA PHE A 86 -3.72 -8.98 -16.84
C PHE A 86 -2.77 -7.84 -17.24
N ALA A 87 -1.72 -8.13 -18.02
CA ALA A 87 -0.73 -7.13 -18.41
C ALA A 87 -1.30 -6.04 -19.33
N ASP A 88 -2.13 -6.41 -20.32
CA ASP A 88 -2.76 -5.46 -21.23
C ASP A 88 -3.77 -4.57 -20.49
N GLY A 89 -4.56 -5.17 -19.59
CA GLY A 89 -5.58 -4.44 -18.82
C GLY A 89 -5.00 -3.42 -17.83
N LEU A 90 -3.78 -3.61 -17.32
CA LEU A 90 -3.11 -2.61 -16.48
C LEU A 90 -2.55 -1.42 -17.27
N GLY A 91 -2.41 -1.54 -18.59
CA GLY A 91 -1.96 -0.47 -19.49
C GLY A 91 -0.44 -0.34 -19.67
N THR A 92 -0.06 0.57 -20.57
CA THR A 92 1.33 0.72 -21.04
C THR A 92 2.32 1.07 -19.94
N TYR A 93 1.94 1.94 -18.99
CA TYR A 93 2.81 2.31 -17.88
C TYR A 93 3.22 1.08 -17.06
N ALA A 94 2.23 0.25 -16.69
CA ALA A 94 2.48 -0.95 -15.89
C ALA A 94 3.43 -1.91 -16.62
N LYS A 95 3.22 -2.13 -17.92
CA LYS A 95 4.05 -3.04 -18.71
C LYS A 95 5.54 -2.71 -18.72
N SER A 96 5.91 -1.44 -18.60
CA SER A 96 7.31 -1.01 -18.53
C SER A 96 7.84 -0.88 -17.10
N HIS A 97 7.02 -1.12 -16.08
CA HIS A 97 7.34 -0.87 -14.66
C HIS A 97 6.88 -2.01 -13.75
N ILE A 98 6.86 -3.24 -14.23
CA ILE A 98 6.27 -4.41 -13.54
C ILE A 98 7.33 -5.47 -13.27
N ALA A 99 7.32 -6.08 -12.10
CA ALA A 99 8.19 -7.20 -11.77
C ALA A 99 7.47 -8.29 -10.97
N THR A 100 7.96 -9.51 -11.10
CA THR A 100 7.53 -10.64 -10.26
C THR A 100 8.51 -10.87 -9.11
N ILE A 101 7.96 -10.97 -7.89
CA ILE A 101 8.73 -11.16 -6.66
C ILE A 101 8.42 -12.52 -6.08
N GLY A 102 9.42 -13.41 -6.07
CA GLY A 102 9.27 -14.70 -5.39
C GLY A 102 9.36 -14.54 -3.88
N VAL A 103 8.50 -15.28 -3.17
CA VAL A 103 8.48 -15.36 -1.71
C VAL A 103 8.32 -16.81 -1.25
N ARG A 104 9.35 -17.35 -0.59
CA ARG A 104 9.37 -18.71 -0.03
C ARG A 104 9.01 -18.65 1.45
N HIS A 105 7.73 -18.88 1.77
CA HIS A 105 7.22 -18.74 3.13
C HIS A 105 6.88 -20.05 3.84
N GLY A 106 6.80 -21.17 3.12
CA GLY A 106 6.65 -22.50 3.70
C GLY A 106 5.26 -22.85 4.24
N SER A 107 4.23 -22.04 3.96
CA SER A 107 2.86 -22.27 4.45
C SER A 107 1.88 -22.38 3.28
N SER A 108 1.04 -23.42 3.28
CA SER A 108 -0.09 -23.60 2.37
C SER A 108 -1.44 -23.43 3.08
N ASP A 109 -1.43 -23.00 4.35
CA ASP A 109 -2.64 -22.72 5.13
C ASP A 109 -3.01 -21.24 5.03
N HIS A 110 -4.31 -20.93 4.91
CA HIS A 110 -4.79 -19.56 4.79
C HIS A 110 -4.40 -18.70 6.00
N GLY A 111 -4.67 -19.17 7.22
CA GLY A 111 -4.41 -18.38 8.44
C GLY A 111 -2.92 -18.16 8.66
N GLY A 112 -2.13 -19.23 8.62
CA GLY A 112 -0.69 -19.15 8.80
C GLY A 112 0.02 -18.33 7.72
N ALA A 113 -0.41 -18.46 6.46
CA ALA A 113 0.22 -17.73 5.36
C ALA A 113 -0.19 -16.25 5.32
N GLU A 114 -1.47 -15.93 5.55
CA GLU A 114 -1.94 -14.54 5.69
C GLU A 114 -1.26 -13.84 6.86
N GLN A 115 -1.25 -14.46 8.05
CA GLN A 115 -0.56 -13.89 9.20
C GLN A 115 0.93 -13.67 8.89
N GLY A 116 1.60 -14.64 8.26
CA GLY A 116 3.00 -14.52 7.87
C GLY A 116 3.25 -13.35 6.91
N TYR A 117 2.36 -13.15 5.92
CA TYR A 117 2.43 -12.07 4.95
C TYR A 117 2.46 -10.70 5.64
N TRP A 118 1.56 -10.47 6.59
CA TRP A 118 1.42 -9.16 7.26
C TRP A 118 2.40 -8.93 8.41
N MET A 119 3.00 -9.99 8.94
CA MET A 119 3.86 -9.93 10.11
C MET A 119 5.36 -9.96 9.78
N ALA A 120 5.70 -9.85 8.49
CA ALA A 120 7.09 -9.89 7.99
C ALA A 120 7.90 -11.12 8.46
N GLY A 121 7.23 -12.24 8.75
CA GLY A 121 7.86 -13.44 9.30
C GLY A 121 8.25 -13.37 10.79
N GLY A 122 7.74 -12.38 11.54
CA GLY A 122 7.99 -12.22 12.97
C GLY A 122 6.72 -11.89 13.78
N ASN A 123 6.89 -11.22 14.93
CA ASN A 123 5.79 -10.86 15.84
C ASN A 123 5.29 -9.41 15.69
N ASN A 124 5.77 -8.68 14.67
CA ASN A 124 5.42 -7.28 14.45
C ASN A 124 4.73 -7.08 13.11
N SER A 125 3.81 -6.12 13.04
CA SER A 125 3.14 -5.77 11.78
C SER A 125 4.14 -5.14 10.80
N GLY A 126 4.34 -5.78 9.65
CA GLY A 126 5.14 -5.24 8.55
C GLY A 126 4.60 -3.91 8.04
N ILE A 127 3.27 -3.74 8.07
CA ILE A 127 2.60 -2.50 7.67
C ILE A 127 3.02 -1.33 8.57
N ILE A 128 2.89 -1.51 9.89
CA ILE A 128 3.22 -0.47 10.88
C ILE A 128 4.72 -0.22 10.90
N GLN A 129 5.54 -1.28 10.82
CA GLN A 129 7.00 -1.16 10.78
C GLN A 129 7.47 -0.40 9.54
N LEU A 130 6.93 -0.70 8.35
CA LEU A 130 7.29 0.01 7.12
C LEU A 130 6.84 1.47 7.17
N ALA A 131 5.58 1.74 7.56
CA ALA A 131 5.08 3.11 7.69
C ALA A 131 5.88 3.92 8.73
N SER A 132 6.29 3.30 9.84
CA SER A 132 7.20 3.90 10.82
C SER A 132 8.57 4.18 10.21
N ALA A 133 9.12 3.24 9.45
CA ALA A 133 10.45 3.33 8.88
C ALA A 133 10.53 4.39 7.78
N MET A 134 9.45 4.58 7.02
CA MET A 134 9.29 5.66 6.04
C MET A 134 9.19 7.02 6.72
N GLY A 135 8.56 7.12 7.90
CA GLY A 135 8.46 8.36 8.66
C GLY A 135 7.38 9.32 8.12
N GLY A 136 7.59 10.63 8.24
CA GLY A 136 6.62 11.64 7.84
C GLY A 136 5.60 12.01 8.93
N ASP A 137 4.83 13.07 8.64
CA ASP A 137 3.93 13.77 9.56
C ASP A 137 2.44 13.55 9.25
N ALA A 138 2.12 12.68 8.29
CA ALA A 138 0.74 12.38 7.94
C ALA A 138 -0.03 11.84 9.17
N PRO A 139 -1.31 12.23 9.33
CA PRO A 139 -2.10 11.81 10.48
C PRO A 139 -2.46 10.32 10.42
N ILE A 140 -2.63 9.78 9.21
CA ILE A 140 -2.85 8.36 8.94
C ILE A 140 -1.69 7.89 8.05
N LYS A 141 -0.72 7.19 8.64
CA LYS A 141 0.45 6.65 7.92
C LYS A 141 0.26 5.23 7.42
N ALA A 142 -0.56 4.45 8.13
CA ALA A 142 -0.92 3.08 7.78
C ALA A 142 -2.44 2.98 7.71
N ALA A 143 -2.98 2.59 6.56
CA ALA A 143 -4.41 2.49 6.32
C ALA A 143 -4.79 1.10 5.80
N SER A 144 -5.93 0.57 6.24
CA SER A 144 -6.51 -0.65 5.69
C SER A 144 -7.92 -0.41 5.16
N ILE A 145 -8.17 -0.88 3.94
CA ILE A 145 -9.41 -0.71 3.20
C ILE A 145 -10.12 -2.07 3.12
N LEU A 146 -11.45 -2.04 3.30
CA LEU A 146 -12.38 -3.19 3.41
C LEU A 146 -12.17 -4.06 4.65
N GLY A 147 -11.05 -4.78 4.72
CA GLY A 147 -10.72 -5.70 5.81
C GLY A 147 -9.61 -5.19 6.73
N MET A 148 -9.36 -5.91 7.82
CA MET A 148 -8.16 -5.72 8.64
C MET A 148 -7.23 -6.92 8.39
N PRO A 149 -5.93 -6.68 8.15
CA PRO A 149 -4.93 -7.73 8.02
C PRO A 149 -4.92 -8.68 9.23
N GLN A 150 -4.53 -9.94 9.06
CA GLN A 150 -4.29 -10.80 10.22
C GLN A 150 -3.01 -10.43 10.97
N GLY A 151 -2.99 -10.74 12.27
CA GLY A 151 -1.82 -10.55 13.14
C GLY A 151 -1.98 -9.40 14.14
N THR A 152 -0.85 -8.90 14.63
CA THR A 152 -0.85 -7.79 15.61
C THR A 152 -1.04 -6.46 14.91
N HIS A 153 -1.85 -5.58 15.50
CA HIS A 153 -1.99 -4.18 15.08
C HIS A 153 -1.50 -3.22 16.16
N THR A 154 -0.58 -3.67 17.01
CA THR A 154 -0.01 -2.84 18.06
C THR A 154 0.70 -1.64 17.44
N ALA A 155 0.27 -0.43 17.79
CA ALA A 155 0.96 0.77 17.35
C ALA A 155 2.42 0.78 17.80
N ALA A 156 3.29 1.30 16.94
CA ALA A 156 4.72 1.45 17.21
C ALA A 156 5.21 2.78 16.66
N ASN A 157 6.10 3.45 17.40
CA ASN A 157 6.75 4.70 16.98
C ASN A 157 5.76 5.78 16.48
N GLY A 158 4.62 5.89 17.17
CA GLY A 158 3.57 6.86 16.83
C GLY A 158 2.80 6.54 15.54
N VAL A 159 2.89 5.31 15.03
CA VAL A 159 2.13 4.78 13.88
C VAL A 159 1.15 3.74 14.37
N SER A 160 -0.13 3.92 14.02
CA SER A 160 -1.21 2.96 14.21
C SER A 160 -1.82 2.59 12.85
N LEU A 161 -2.42 1.41 12.75
CA LEU A 161 -3.15 0.99 11.55
C LEU A 161 -4.61 1.42 11.63
N GLN A 162 -5.06 2.26 10.70
CA GLN A 162 -6.42 2.78 10.68
C GLN A 162 -7.28 2.09 9.64
N ARG A 163 -8.47 1.62 10.04
CA ARG A 163 -9.45 1.07 9.10
C ARG A 163 -10.21 2.20 8.40
N ILE A 164 -10.26 2.15 7.08
CA ILE A 164 -11.02 3.06 6.22
C ILE A 164 -12.26 2.33 5.74
N ALA A 165 -13.39 2.58 6.40
CA ALA A 165 -14.66 1.93 6.11
C ALA A 165 -15.52 2.70 5.10
N ASP A 166 -15.33 4.01 5.00
CA ASP A 166 -16.07 4.90 4.12
C ASP A 166 -15.20 6.10 3.72
N MET A 167 -15.33 6.52 2.46
CA MET A 167 -14.57 7.68 1.96
C MET A 167 -15.16 8.99 2.47
N GLY A 168 -16.46 9.08 2.74
CA GLY A 168 -17.17 10.34 3.03
C GLY A 168 -16.74 10.94 4.36
N SER A 169 -16.74 10.11 5.41
CA SER A 169 -16.19 10.44 6.72
C SER A 169 -14.71 10.83 6.64
N THR A 170 -13.92 10.13 5.83
CA THR A 170 -12.50 10.43 5.62
C THR A 170 -12.31 11.76 4.87
N ILE A 171 -13.09 12.03 3.84
CA ILE A 171 -13.09 13.30 3.07
C ILE A 171 -13.50 14.45 3.98
N ALA A 172 -14.58 14.30 4.75
CA ALA A 172 -15.03 15.29 5.72
C ALA A 172 -13.94 15.58 6.75
N ALA A 173 -13.27 14.55 7.27
CA ALA A 173 -12.17 14.70 8.20
C ALA A 173 -10.95 15.40 7.59
N LEU A 174 -10.62 15.18 6.31
CA LEU A 174 -9.45 15.77 5.65
C LEU A 174 -9.68 17.19 5.10
N GLN A 175 -10.85 17.45 4.52
CA GLN A 175 -11.17 18.73 3.86
C GLN A 175 -12.00 19.68 4.72
N GLY A 176 -12.74 19.16 5.70
CA GLY A 176 -13.84 19.85 6.36
C GLY A 176 -15.10 19.72 5.49
N GLY A 177 -16.24 19.38 6.08
CA GLY A 177 -17.47 19.14 5.34
C GLY A 177 -18.33 20.40 5.12
N ALA A 178 -19.61 20.16 4.81
CA ALA A 178 -20.59 21.19 4.46
C ALA A 178 -20.83 22.22 5.58
N ALA A 179 -21.62 23.27 5.31
CA ALA A 179 -21.83 24.42 6.20
C ALA A 179 -22.30 24.12 7.65
N LEU A 180 -22.76 22.90 7.93
CA LEU A 180 -23.20 22.43 9.25
C LEU A 180 -22.13 21.63 10.02
N GLU A 181 -21.01 21.28 9.39
CA GLU A 181 -19.92 20.56 10.05
C GLU A 181 -19.12 21.52 10.95
N PRO A 182 -18.80 21.13 12.20
CA PRO A 182 -17.92 21.94 13.04
C PRO A 182 -16.60 22.20 12.32
N ALA A 183 -16.14 23.45 12.36
CA ALA A 183 -14.85 23.78 11.75
C ALA A 183 -13.77 22.82 12.27
N ARG A 184 -12.96 22.22 11.37
CA ARG A 184 -12.00 21.14 11.72
C ARG A 184 -11.13 21.49 12.92
N ASN A 185 -10.69 22.74 13.01
CA ASN A 185 -9.91 23.26 14.12
C ASN A 185 -10.67 23.25 15.46
N LEU A 186 -11.97 23.59 15.45
CA LEU A 186 -12.85 23.51 16.62
C LEU A 186 -13.12 22.05 17.02
N ALA A 187 -13.42 21.19 16.04
CA ALA A 187 -13.59 19.76 16.27
C ALA A 187 -12.31 19.13 16.86
N GLY A 188 -11.15 19.49 16.32
CA GLY A 188 -9.85 19.04 16.82
C GLY A 188 -9.61 19.46 18.28
N ARG A 189 -9.91 20.73 18.62
CA ARG A 189 -9.83 21.20 20.02
C ARG A 189 -10.78 20.45 20.95
N GLY A 190 -12.03 20.20 20.51
CA GLY A 190 -12.99 19.42 21.28
C GLY A 190 -12.52 17.99 21.52
N ALA A 191 -11.99 17.33 20.49
CA ALA A 191 -11.42 15.99 20.60
C ALA A 191 -10.19 15.96 21.54
N THR A 192 -9.31 16.97 21.48
CA THR A 192 -8.18 17.09 22.44
C THR A 192 -8.67 17.22 23.88
N GLN A 193 -9.72 18.02 24.14
CA GLN A 193 -10.29 18.11 25.49
C GLN A 193 -10.90 16.78 25.95
N ALA A 194 -11.61 16.07 25.07
CA ALA A 194 -12.14 14.75 25.38
C ALA A 194 -11.04 13.70 25.66
N GLU A 195 -9.90 13.79 24.97
CA GLU A 195 -8.71 12.97 25.28
C GLU A 195 -8.17 13.27 26.68
N LEU A 196 -8.01 14.56 27.03
CA LEU A 196 -7.54 14.97 28.36
C LEU A 196 -8.48 14.50 29.48
N MET A 197 -9.80 14.60 29.30
CA MET A 197 -10.78 14.11 30.27
C MET A 197 -10.74 12.60 30.47
N SER A 198 -10.36 11.84 29.44
CA SER A 198 -10.29 10.38 29.48
C SER A 198 -8.90 9.84 29.84
N LYS A 199 -7.90 10.72 29.94
CA LYS A 199 -6.48 10.35 30.05
C LYS A 199 -6.20 9.37 31.19
N GLU A 200 -6.73 9.63 32.37
CA GLU A 200 -6.45 8.78 33.54
C GLU A 200 -6.99 7.35 33.35
N ARG A 201 -8.18 7.19 32.74
CA ARG A 201 -8.76 5.87 32.46
C ARG A 201 -7.94 5.13 31.40
N ASN A 202 -7.48 5.85 30.38
CA ASN A 202 -6.63 5.32 29.32
C ASN A 202 -5.27 4.87 29.86
N ASP A 203 -4.63 5.70 30.68
CA ASP A 203 -3.33 5.42 31.28
C ASP A 203 -3.38 4.19 32.21
N ARG A 204 -4.50 3.96 32.90
CA ARG A 204 -4.73 2.76 33.72
C ARG A 204 -5.01 1.49 32.88
N ASN A 205 -5.55 1.63 31.67
CA ASN A 205 -5.99 0.50 30.84
C ASN A 205 -5.46 0.58 29.40
N PRO A 206 -4.14 0.78 29.18
CA PRO A 206 -3.61 1.11 27.86
C PRO A 206 -3.73 -0.04 26.86
N ALA A 207 -3.75 -1.29 27.33
CA ALA A 207 -3.95 -2.45 26.46
C ALA A 207 -5.42 -2.63 26.05
N ASN A 208 -6.36 -2.49 26.99
CA ASN A 208 -7.78 -2.75 26.75
C ASN A 208 -8.46 -1.60 25.99
N LEU A 209 -8.00 -0.37 26.15
CA LEU A 209 -8.56 0.82 25.48
C LEU A 209 -7.73 1.26 24.27
N ARG A 210 -6.81 0.40 23.79
CA ARG A 210 -5.86 0.73 22.74
C ARG A 210 -6.53 1.31 21.48
N SER A 211 -7.53 0.62 20.94
CA SER A 211 -8.21 1.07 19.71
C SER A 211 -8.87 2.45 19.87
N ASP A 212 -9.40 2.74 21.06
CA ASP A 212 -9.99 4.05 21.37
C ASP A 212 -8.92 5.14 21.55
N ILE A 213 -7.80 4.82 22.22
CA ILE A 213 -6.64 5.73 22.35
C ILE A 213 -6.07 6.07 20.97
N GLU A 214 -5.75 5.05 20.16
CA GLU A 214 -5.15 5.20 18.84
C GLU A 214 -6.10 5.90 17.86
N GLY A 215 -7.39 5.56 17.91
CA GLY A 215 -8.42 6.20 17.09
C GLY A 215 -8.57 7.68 17.40
N ARG A 216 -8.64 8.06 18.69
CA ARG A 216 -8.74 9.48 19.10
C ARG A 216 -7.49 10.27 18.75
N GLN A 217 -6.30 9.71 18.95
CA GLN A 217 -5.04 10.37 18.57
C GLN A 217 -4.96 10.59 17.06
N SER A 218 -5.38 9.61 16.26
CA SER A 218 -5.43 9.72 14.80
C SER A 218 -6.45 10.77 14.35
N LEU A 219 -7.62 10.83 15.00
CA LEU A 219 -8.64 11.85 14.75
C LEU A 219 -8.13 13.26 15.06
N ILE A 220 -7.53 13.47 16.23
CA ILE A 220 -6.98 14.77 16.65
C ILE A 220 -5.91 15.22 15.67
N LYS A 221 -4.94 14.34 15.35
CA LYS A 221 -3.90 14.64 14.36
C LYS A 221 -4.50 14.99 13.00
N THR A 222 -5.52 14.26 12.56
CA THR A 222 -6.20 14.54 11.28
C THR A 222 -6.81 15.94 11.30
N LEU A 223 -7.64 16.25 12.29
CA LEU A 223 -8.39 17.51 12.37
C LEU A 223 -7.50 18.75 12.57
N THR A 224 -6.35 18.58 13.23
CA THR A 224 -5.41 19.67 13.51
C THR A 224 -4.34 19.85 12.44
N ALA A 225 -4.12 18.85 11.58
CA ALA A 225 -3.20 18.97 10.46
C ALA A 225 -3.64 20.03 9.45
N PRO A 226 -2.69 20.72 8.78
CA PRO A 226 -2.99 21.65 7.69
C PRO A 226 -3.89 21.00 6.63
N LYS A 227 -4.90 21.75 6.17
CA LYS A 227 -5.81 21.26 5.13
C LYS A 227 -5.03 21.02 3.83
N PRO A 228 -5.03 19.80 3.26
CA PRO A 228 -4.40 19.56 1.97
C PRO A 228 -5.14 20.31 0.85
N ASN A 229 -4.40 20.89 -0.08
CA ASN A 229 -4.96 21.55 -1.27
C ASN A 229 -5.29 20.53 -2.37
N ILE A 230 -6.13 19.55 -2.04
CA ILE A 230 -6.53 18.45 -2.92
C ILE A 230 -8.04 18.37 -2.92
N ASN A 231 -8.66 18.21 -4.08
CA ASN A 231 -10.10 17.96 -4.20
C ASN A 231 -10.43 16.46 -4.03
N PHE A 232 -10.42 15.98 -2.78
CA PHE A 232 -10.75 14.60 -2.45
C PHE A 232 -12.18 14.20 -2.82
N ALA A 233 -13.14 15.13 -2.81
CA ALA A 233 -14.53 14.87 -3.20
C ALA A 233 -14.68 14.44 -4.67
N ALA A 234 -13.76 14.82 -5.55
CA ALA A 234 -13.78 14.40 -6.96
C ALA A 234 -13.22 12.99 -7.18
N ILE A 235 -12.44 12.44 -6.24
CA ILE A 235 -11.70 11.18 -6.43
C ILE A 235 -12.64 10.01 -6.79
N PRO A 236 -13.73 9.73 -6.05
CA PRO A 236 -14.61 8.60 -6.35
C PRO A 236 -15.17 8.62 -7.79
N GLY A 237 -15.47 9.81 -8.31
CA GLY A 237 -16.01 9.99 -9.66
C GLY A 237 -15.08 9.49 -10.76
N PHE A 238 -13.76 9.58 -10.58
CA PHE A 238 -12.80 9.06 -11.57
C PHE A 238 -12.80 7.54 -11.67
N TYR A 239 -13.28 6.84 -10.64
CA TYR A 239 -13.40 5.38 -10.60
C TYR A 239 -14.82 4.90 -10.96
N GLY A 240 -15.70 5.82 -11.41
CA GLY A 240 -17.10 5.53 -11.67
C GLY A 240 -17.91 5.19 -10.41
N VAL A 241 -17.43 5.61 -9.24
CA VAL A 241 -18.10 5.35 -7.96
C VAL A 241 -19.10 6.46 -7.67
N THR A 242 -20.36 6.08 -7.48
CA THR A 242 -21.41 6.98 -7.00
C THR A 242 -21.50 6.92 -5.48
N GLY A 243 -21.45 8.08 -4.82
CA GLY A 243 -21.41 8.16 -3.35
C GLY A 243 -20.02 7.89 -2.76
N THR A 244 -19.99 7.51 -1.47
CA THR A 244 -18.74 7.41 -0.70
C THR A 244 -18.46 6.03 -0.11
N GLY A 245 -19.41 5.10 -0.22
CA GLY A 245 -19.29 3.76 0.31
C GLY A 245 -18.18 2.95 -0.38
N ILE A 246 -17.41 2.22 0.42
CA ILE A 246 -16.39 1.30 -0.08
C ILE A 246 -17.01 -0.10 -0.10
N ASN A 247 -17.50 -0.51 -1.28
CA ASN A 247 -18.00 -1.87 -1.46
C ASN A 247 -16.87 -2.82 -1.89
N GLY A 248 -17.05 -4.10 -1.57
CA GLY A 248 -16.07 -5.15 -1.84
C GLY A 248 -16.25 -5.85 -3.18
N ASN A 249 -17.27 -5.54 -3.98
CA ASN A 249 -17.65 -6.35 -5.15
C ASN A 249 -16.67 -6.21 -6.33
N ASN A 250 -15.98 -5.07 -6.40
CA ASN A 250 -14.90 -4.80 -7.32
C ASN A 250 -13.91 -3.81 -6.66
N MET A 251 -12.81 -3.54 -7.34
CA MET A 251 -11.72 -2.70 -6.84
C MET A 251 -11.88 -1.22 -7.16
N ASN A 252 -12.99 -0.76 -7.75
CA ASN A 252 -13.15 0.65 -8.09
C ASN A 252 -13.21 1.54 -6.84
N ALA A 253 -14.13 1.26 -5.91
CA ALA A 253 -14.23 2.01 -4.66
C ALA A 253 -13.04 1.80 -3.72
N PRO A 254 -12.50 0.57 -3.57
CA PRO A 254 -11.28 0.36 -2.79
C PRO A 254 -10.07 1.11 -3.34
N MET A 255 -9.87 1.15 -4.67
CA MET A 255 -8.75 1.89 -5.25
C MET A 255 -8.95 3.42 -5.22
N ALA A 256 -10.19 3.91 -5.30
CA ALA A 256 -10.50 5.32 -5.04
C ALA A 256 -10.12 5.72 -3.60
N ALA A 257 -10.45 4.87 -2.62
CA ALA A 257 -10.06 5.07 -1.22
C ALA A 257 -8.53 4.99 -1.03
N ALA A 258 -7.85 4.10 -1.76
CA ALA A 258 -6.39 4.02 -1.73
C ALA A 258 -5.74 5.29 -2.28
N GLU A 259 -6.23 5.83 -3.40
CA GLU A 259 -5.75 7.10 -3.97
C GLU A 259 -5.94 8.25 -2.97
N LEU A 260 -7.12 8.32 -2.36
CA LEU A 260 -7.42 9.29 -1.31
C LEU A 260 -6.40 9.21 -0.17
N MET A 261 -6.08 8.00 0.30
CA MET A 261 -5.12 7.81 1.40
C MET A 261 -3.69 8.15 1.02
N VAL A 262 -3.22 7.75 -0.17
CA VAL A 262 -1.90 8.14 -0.65
C VAL A 262 -1.78 9.65 -0.78
N ARG A 263 -2.79 10.32 -1.36
CA ARG A 263 -2.83 11.78 -1.48
C ARG A 263 -2.94 12.49 -0.12
N ALA A 264 -3.54 11.85 0.87
CA ALA A 264 -3.58 12.32 2.25
C ALA A 264 -2.25 12.12 3.00
N GLY A 265 -1.28 11.41 2.40
CA GLY A 265 0.05 11.20 2.94
C GLY A 265 0.29 9.84 3.59
N ALA A 266 -0.63 8.88 3.45
CA ALA A 266 -0.41 7.52 3.95
C ALA A 266 0.81 6.89 3.27
N ASN A 267 1.67 6.26 4.07
CA ASN A 267 2.88 5.58 3.61
C ASN A 267 2.56 4.17 3.11
N VAL A 268 1.70 3.44 3.84
CA VAL A 268 1.32 2.08 3.52
C VAL A 268 -0.20 1.96 3.53
N VAL A 269 -0.75 1.51 2.42
CA VAL A 269 -2.18 1.26 2.26
C VAL A 269 -2.38 -0.21 1.92
N THR A 270 -3.20 -0.91 2.69
CA THR A 270 -3.62 -2.27 2.37
C THR A 270 -5.04 -2.27 1.85
N VAL A 271 -5.26 -2.99 0.76
CA VAL A 271 -6.56 -3.18 0.13
C VAL A 271 -6.83 -4.66 0.04
N MET A 272 -7.73 -5.15 0.90
CA MET A 272 -8.15 -6.56 0.86
C MET A 272 -9.26 -6.72 -0.17
N THR A 273 -9.22 -7.78 -0.98
CA THR A 273 -10.34 -8.11 -1.85
C THR A 273 -11.57 -8.42 -1.01
N GLY A 274 -12.71 -7.81 -1.31
CA GLY A 274 -13.97 -8.06 -0.61
C GLY A 274 -14.68 -9.35 -1.04
N PHE A 275 -14.02 -10.17 -1.85
CA PHE A 275 -14.50 -11.43 -2.40
C PHE A 275 -13.41 -12.50 -2.33
N ASN A 276 -13.84 -13.76 -2.35
CA ASN A 276 -12.99 -14.93 -2.23
C ASN A 276 -12.22 -15.21 -3.54
N TRP A 277 -10.91 -15.41 -3.42
CA TRP A 277 -10.00 -15.82 -4.50
C TRP A 277 -9.62 -17.30 -4.44
N ASP A 278 -10.19 -18.03 -3.47
CA ASP A 278 -10.09 -19.48 -3.44
C ASP A 278 -10.71 -20.07 -4.72
N SER A 279 -9.83 -20.50 -5.62
CA SER A 279 -10.15 -20.91 -6.98
C SER A 279 -9.89 -22.39 -7.22
N HIS A 280 -9.94 -23.22 -6.15
CA HIS A 280 -9.80 -24.67 -6.27
C HIS A 280 -10.62 -25.22 -7.45
N GLY A 281 -9.98 -26.04 -8.28
CA GLY A 281 -10.59 -26.66 -9.44
C GLY A 281 -10.60 -25.81 -10.72
N ASP A 282 -10.10 -24.56 -10.70
CA ASP A 282 -10.00 -23.72 -11.90
C ASP A 282 -8.81 -24.13 -12.80
N ILE A 283 -8.87 -25.34 -13.35
CA ILE A 283 -7.80 -25.96 -14.16
C ILE A 283 -7.50 -25.14 -15.43
N GLN A 284 -8.50 -24.45 -15.98
CA GLN A 284 -8.36 -23.63 -17.19
C GLN A 284 -8.00 -22.17 -16.89
N GLY A 285 -7.98 -21.77 -15.61
CA GLY A 285 -7.75 -20.39 -15.20
C GLY A 285 -8.80 -19.42 -15.73
N THR A 286 -10.00 -19.90 -16.08
CA THR A 286 -11.06 -19.07 -16.66
C THR A 286 -11.69 -18.20 -15.59
N ASN A 287 -11.97 -18.78 -14.42
CA ASN A 287 -12.61 -18.06 -13.32
C ASN A 287 -11.68 -16.98 -12.77
N VAL A 288 -10.41 -17.31 -12.50
CA VAL A 288 -9.45 -16.33 -11.97
C VAL A 288 -9.17 -15.20 -12.96
N ARG A 289 -9.12 -15.47 -14.27
CA ARG A 289 -8.98 -14.42 -15.29
C ARG A 289 -10.21 -13.52 -15.35
N ASN A 290 -11.42 -14.08 -15.26
CA ASN A 290 -12.64 -13.29 -15.21
C ASN A 290 -12.65 -12.39 -13.96
N MET A 291 -12.32 -12.93 -12.79
CA MET A 291 -12.21 -12.13 -11.55
C MET A 291 -11.16 -11.03 -11.67
N MET A 292 -9.98 -11.35 -12.21
CA MET A 292 -8.91 -10.37 -12.40
C MET A 292 -9.35 -9.24 -13.35
N THR A 293 -9.86 -9.58 -14.53
CA THR A 293 -10.18 -8.62 -15.58
C THR A 293 -11.44 -7.81 -15.31
N GLN A 294 -12.43 -8.38 -14.64
CA GLN A 294 -13.71 -7.70 -14.36
C GLN A 294 -13.69 -6.96 -13.02
N ASN A 295 -13.11 -7.55 -11.98
CA ASN A 295 -13.28 -7.05 -10.61
C ASN A 295 -12.04 -6.34 -10.06
N ILE A 296 -10.84 -6.62 -10.58
CA ILE A 296 -9.60 -6.01 -10.06
C ILE A 296 -9.03 -4.97 -11.01
N VAL A 297 -8.69 -5.38 -12.23
CA VAL A 297 -7.91 -4.58 -13.17
C VAL A 297 -8.51 -3.20 -13.45
N PRO A 298 -9.84 -3.00 -13.64
CA PRO A 298 -10.38 -1.68 -13.99
C PRO A 298 -10.07 -0.59 -12.95
N GLY A 299 -10.25 -0.91 -11.65
CA GLY A 299 -9.93 0.02 -10.57
C GLY A 299 -8.43 0.26 -10.44
N VAL A 300 -7.61 -0.79 -10.60
CA VAL A 300 -6.14 -0.66 -10.49
C VAL A 300 -5.56 0.12 -11.67
N GLN A 301 -6.04 -0.10 -12.89
CA GLN A 301 -5.64 0.65 -14.07
C GLN A 301 -5.92 2.14 -13.89
N THR A 302 -7.12 2.47 -13.39
CA THR A 302 -7.49 3.86 -13.07
C THR A 302 -6.51 4.47 -12.06
N PHE A 303 -6.16 3.73 -11.00
CA PHE A 303 -5.18 4.17 -10.01
C PHE A 303 -3.78 4.38 -10.61
N ILE A 304 -3.27 3.43 -11.39
CA ILE A 304 -1.96 3.52 -12.05
C ILE A 304 -1.92 4.76 -12.95
N ASN A 305 -2.95 4.95 -13.77
CA ASN A 305 -3.02 6.11 -14.66
C ASN A 305 -2.99 7.44 -13.88
N ARG A 306 -3.67 7.49 -12.73
CA ARG A 306 -3.83 8.71 -11.95
C ARG A 306 -2.76 9.00 -10.92
N MET A 307 -1.99 7.99 -10.50
CA MET A 307 -0.99 8.14 -9.44
C MET A 307 0.44 7.91 -9.91
N MET A 308 0.61 7.26 -11.07
CA MET A 308 1.93 6.88 -11.58
C MET A 308 2.18 7.36 -13.01
N ALA A 309 1.19 7.28 -13.91
CA ALA A 309 1.36 7.66 -15.31
C ALA A 309 1.08 9.15 -15.59
N ASP A 310 0.14 9.76 -14.86
CA ASP A 310 -0.16 11.18 -14.96
C ASP A 310 1.02 12.02 -14.44
N ALA A 311 1.51 12.94 -15.28
CA ALA A 311 2.75 13.67 -15.02
C ALA A 311 2.66 14.58 -13.78
N ALA A 312 1.50 15.18 -13.51
CA ALA A 312 1.33 16.09 -12.39
C ALA A 312 1.43 15.34 -11.06
N THR A 313 0.76 14.20 -10.95
CA THR A 313 0.80 13.35 -9.75
C THR A 313 2.11 12.60 -9.63
N ALA A 314 2.68 12.08 -10.72
CA ALA A 314 3.97 11.41 -10.71
C ALA A 314 5.14 12.34 -10.34
N ALA A 315 4.97 13.66 -10.45
CA ALA A 315 5.93 14.64 -9.95
C ALA A 315 5.88 14.79 -8.41
N GLU A 316 4.74 14.48 -7.80
CA GLU A 316 4.52 14.61 -6.35
C GLU A 316 4.67 13.29 -5.59
N TYR A 317 4.32 12.16 -6.22
CA TYR A 317 4.23 10.86 -5.56
C TYR A 317 5.13 9.81 -6.24
N ASP A 318 5.69 8.93 -5.42
CA ASP A 318 6.40 7.72 -5.83
C ASP A 318 5.65 6.52 -5.25
N VAL A 319 4.67 6.03 -6.01
CA VAL A 319 3.77 4.96 -5.55
C VAL A 319 4.22 3.63 -6.11
N THR A 320 4.21 2.59 -5.28
CA THR A 320 4.34 1.20 -5.71
C THR A 320 3.05 0.44 -5.38
N VAL A 321 2.49 -0.27 -6.34
CA VAL A 321 1.37 -1.21 -6.14
C VAL A 321 1.93 -2.63 -6.09
N VAL A 322 1.48 -3.44 -5.13
CA VAL A 322 1.92 -4.83 -4.96
C VAL A 322 0.71 -5.75 -4.88
N PHE A 323 0.59 -6.69 -5.80
CA PHE A 323 -0.35 -7.80 -5.74
C PHE A 323 0.27 -8.98 -4.99
N GLY A 324 -0.49 -9.51 -4.03
CA GLY A 324 -0.15 -10.72 -3.29
C GLY A 324 -1.40 -11.43 -2.77
N GLY A 325 -1.19 -12.48 -2.00
CA GLY A 325 -2.23 -13.26 -1.33
C GLY A 325 -1.59 -14.23 -0.34
N ASP A 326 -2.38 -15.12 0.23
CA ASP A 326 -1.90 -16.09 1.23
C ASP A 326 -0.71 -16.90 0.69
N PHE A 327 -0.84 -17.41 -0.53
CA PHE A 327 0.11 -18.23 -1.26
C PHE A 327 -0.14 -18.10 -2.76
N ALA A 328 0.72 -18.72 -3.58
CA ALA A 328 0.38 -18.94 -4.97
C ALA A 328 -0.72 -20.01 -5.10
N ARG A 329 -1.78 -19.68 -5.85
CA ARG A 329 -2.64 -20.72 -6.43
C ARG A 329 -1.91 -21.34 -7.60
N SER A 330 -1.61 -22.64 -7.52
CA SER A 330 -0.75 -23.34 -8.48
C SER A 330 -1.22 -24.77 -8.75
N LEU A 331 -0.33 -25.63 -9.26
CA LEU A 331 -0.70 -26.97 -9.72
C LEU A 331 -0.66 -28.03 -8.62
N PRO A 332 -1.42 -29.13 -8.80
CA PRO A 332 -2.52 -29.30 -9.76
C PRO A 332 -3.77 -28.53 -9.34
N GLY A 333 -4.55 -28.00 -10.30
CA GLY A 333 -5.93 -27.57 -10.03
C GLY A 333 -6.15 -26.27 -9.24
N SER A 334 -5.21 -25.30 -9.28
CA SER A 334 -5.33 -24.04 -8.51
C SER A 334 -5.32 -24.28 -6.99
N ASP A 335 -4.48 -25.22 -6.55
CA ASP A 335 -4.33 -25.61 -5.15
C ASP A 335 -3.28 -24.73 -4.45
N HIS A 336 -3.12 -24.93 -3.15
CA HIS A 336 -2.29 -24.12 -2.26
C HIS A 336 -0.82 -24.48 -2.41
N ALA A 337 0.00 -23.50 -2.80
CA ALA A 337 1.46 -23.63 -2.74
C ALA A 337 2.00 -23.20 -1.37
N SER A 338 3.16 -23.71 -0.96
CA SER A 338 3.89 -23.22 0.22
C SER A 338 4.77 -21.99 -0.07
N ALA A 339 4.48 -21.29 -1.16
CA ALA A 339 5.26 -20.20 -1.71
C ALA A 339 4.38 -19.29 -2.57
N LEU A 340 4.85 -18.07 -2.87
CA LEU A 340 4.13 -17.06 -3.61
C LEU A 340 5.02 -16.37 -4.65
N SER A 341 4.42 -15.96 -5.78
CA SER A 341 5.00 -15.00 -6.72
C SER A 341 4.12 -13.75 -6.76
N CYS A 342 4.51 -12.71 -6.01
CA CYS A 342 3.84 -11.42 -6.03
C CYS A 342 4.13 -10.68 -7.35
N VAL A 343 3.32 -9.66 -7.64
CA VAL A 343 3.59 -8.70 -8.73
C VAL A 343 3.70 -7.32 -8.14
N ALA A 344 4.77 -6.59 -8.46
CA ALA A 344 4.93 -5.19 -8.05
C ALA A 344 5.03 -4.27 -9.27
N ILE A 345 4.40 -3.09 -9.18
CA ILE A 345 4.34 -2.09 -10.23
C ILE A 345 4.69 -0.73 -9.64
N GLY A 346 5.64 0.00 -10.23
CA GLY A 346 6.01 1.33 -9.75
C GLY A 346 7.20 1.94 -10.48
N PRO A 347 7.44 3.26 -10.33
CA PRO A 347 8.43 3.99 -11.13
C PRO A 347 9.88 3.54 -10.89
N ARG A 348 10.14 2.87 -9.76
CA ARG A 348 11.45 2.32 -9.40
C ARG A 348 11.62 0.84 -9.76
N ILE A 349 10.64 0.25 -10.44
CA ILE A 349 10.63 -1.14 -10.86
C ILE A 349 10.89 -1.19 -12.37
N LYS A 350 11.77 -2.10 -12.79
CA LYS A 350 11.91 -2.47 -14.20
C LYS A 350 11.38 -3.88 -14.46
N PRO A 351 11.03 -4.21 -15.71
CA PRO A 351 10.64 -5.55 -16.10
C PRO A 351 11.66 -6.59 -15.66
N GLY A 352 11.19 -7.63 -14.98
CA GLY A 352 12.04 -8.72 -14.50
C GLY A 352 11.37 -9.60 -13.46
N THR A 353 12.09 -10.64 -13.04
CA THR A 353 11.62 -11.54 -11.99
C THR A 353 12.75 -11.92 -11.05
N SER A 354 12.44 -12.02 -9.76
CA SER A 354 13.32 -12.59 -8.75
C SER A 354 12.90 -14.01 -8.32
N GLY A 355 11.74 -14.48 -8.80
CA GLY A 355 11.24 -15.81 -8.49
C GLY A 355 9.84 -16.04 -9.07
N LYS A 356 9.80 -16.78 -10.17
CA LYS A 356 8.57 -17.29 -10.79
C LYS A 356 8.20 -18.63 -10.17
N MET A 357 6.91 -18.83 -9.95
CA MET A 357 6.37 -20.13 -9.55
C MET A 357 6.41 -21.06 -10.76
N THR A 358 7.10 -22.20 -10.63
CA THR A 358 7.16 -23.20 -11.70
C THR A 358 5.90 -24.07 -11.71
N ASN A 359 5.72 -24.88 -12.77
CA ASN A 359 4.69 -25.92 -12.81
C ASN A 359 4.94 -27.07 -11.82
N GLN A 360 6.13 -27.17 -11.20
CA GLN A 360 6.41 -28.06 -10.08
C GLN A 360 6.18 -27.40 -8.71
N VAL A 361 5.51 -26.25 -8.65
CA VAL A 361 5.22 -25.52 -7.40
C VAL A 361 6.51 -25.18 -6.65
N ALA A 362 7.51 -24.69 -7.38
CA ALA A 362 8.81 -24.32 -6.82
C ALA A 362 9.18 -22.89 -7.17
N LEU A 363 9.99 -22.29 -6.30
CA LEU A 363 10.71 -21.03 -6.55
C LEU A 363 12.20 -21.35 -6.69
N VAL A 364 12.94 -20.42 -7.31
CA VAL A 364 14.40 -20.50 -7.40
C VAL A 364 15.05 -20.68 -6.01
N GLN A 365 16.20 -21.34 -5.97
CA GLN A 365 16.94 -21.49 -4.73
C GLN A 365 17.38 -20.12 -4.20
N GLY A 366 17.34 -19.95 -2.87
CA GLY A 366 17.70 -18.69 -2.23
C GLY A 366 16.63 -17.60 -2.29
N THR A 367 15.44 -17.89 -2.83
CA THR A 367 14.31 -16.96 -2.74
C THR A 367 13.98 -16.62 -1.29
N PRO A 368 13.94 -15.33 -0.91
CA PRO A 368 13.63 -14.90 0.45
C PRO A 368 12.21 -15.24 0.91
N SER A 369 11.99 -15.24 2.22
CA SER A 369 10.67 -15.32 2.84
C SER A 369 9.97 -13.95 2.92
N TRP A 370 8.88 -13.84 3.69
CA TRP A 370 8.15 -12.59 3.92
C TRP A 370 9.05 -11.43 4.33
N GLY A 371 10.04 -11.66 5.21
CA GLY A 371 10.98 -10.61 5.61
C GLY A 371 11.75 -10.01 4.43
N GLY A 372 12.10 -10.82 3.43
CA GLY A 372 12.73 -10.32 2.20
C GLY A 372 11.81 -9.45 1.35
N LEU A 373 10.52 -9.83 1.24
CA LEU A 373 9.51 -8.97 0.59
C LEU A 373 9.43 -7.60 1.29
N TRP A 374 9.30 -7.57 2.61
CA TRP A 374 9.22 -6.31 3.36
C TRP A 374 10.51 -5.50 3.32
N SER A 375 11.68 -6.15 3.32
CA SER A 375 12.95 -5.46 3.08
C SER A 375 13.01 -4.83 1.68
N MET A 376 12.49 -5.50 0.65
CA MET A 376 12.36 -4.92 -0.68
C MET A 376 11.43 -3.70 -0.66
N MET A 377 10.33 -3.76 0.09
CA MET A 377 9.39 -2.63 0.22
C MET A 377 9.99 -1.42 0.96
N SER A 378 10.86 -1.66 1.95
CA SER A 378 11.62 -0.59 2.60
C SER A 378 12.59 0.08 1.63
N GLU A 379 13.32 -0.69 0.82
CA GLU A 379 14.29 -0.15 -0.14
C GLU A 379 13.61 0.61 -1.31
N ILE A 380 12.52 0.05 -1.87
CA ILE A 380 11.79 0.66 -2.99
C ILE A 380 11.06 1.95 -2.58
N THR A 381 10.74 2.11 -1.31
CA THR A 381 10.20 3.37 -0.78
C THR A 381 11.28 4.36 -0.36
N ALA A 382 12.56 3.97 -0.44
CA ALA A 382 13.68 4.72 0.11
C ALA A 382 13.44 5.10 1.58
N ALA A 383 12.89 4.15 2.36
CA ALA A 383 12.69 4.35 3.78
C ALA A 383 14.04 4.66 4.46
N PRO A 384 14.12 5.70 5.31
CA PRO A 384 15.35 6.07 6.03
C PRO A 384 15.96 4.94 6.87
N THR A 385 15.14 3.99 7.29
CA THR A 385 15.57 2.79 8.02
C THR A 385 14.95 1.55 7.38
N ASN A 386 15.59 0.40 7.55
CA ASN A 386 15.06 -0.88 7.10
C ASN A 386 14.94 -1.85 8.30
N PRO A 387 13.75 -1.95 8.92
CA PRO A 387 13.53 -2.80 10.09
C PRO A 387 13.45 -4.29 9.73
N PHE A 388 13.52 -4.65 8.44
CA PHE A 388 13.33 -6.01 7.94
C PHE A 388 14.65 -6.71 7.57
N GLY A 389 15.79 -6.04 7.77
CA GLY A 389 17.11 -6.57 7.41
C GLY A 389 17.52 -6.19 5.98
N ALA A 390 18.66 -6.73 5.51
CA ALA A 390 19.20 -6.37 4.21
C ALA A 390 18.37 -6.96 3.06
N ILE A 391 18.20 -6.19 1.98
CA ILE A 391 17.52 -6.64 0.77
C ILE A 391 18.33 -7.75 0.09
N ALA A 392 17.65 -8.79 -0.37
CA ALA A 392 18.29 -9.85 -1.13
C ALA A 392 18.78 -9.33 -2.51
N PRO A 393 19.97 -9.75 -2.99
CA PRO A 393 20.50 -9.30 -4.27
C PRO A 393 19.54 -9.50 -5.46
N MET A 394 18.80 -10.61 -5.48
CA MET A 394 17.81 -10.90 -6.53
C MET A 394 16.61 -9.94 -6.53
N HIS A 395 16.18 -9.43 -5.36
CA HIS A 395 15.14 -8.41 -5.28
C HIS A 395 15.68 -7.06 -5.72
N LYS A 396 16.90 -6.72 -5.28
CA LYS A 396 17.58 -5.47 -5.66
C LYS A 396 17.81 -5.36 -7.17
N ALA A 397 18.01 -6.48 -7.86
CA ALA A 397 18.17 -6.51 -9.31
C ALA A 397 16.95 -5.99 -10.09
N LEU A 398 15.76 -5.89 -9.46
CA LEU A 398 14.52 -5.41 -10.06
C LEU A 398 14.38 -3.88 -10.05
N PHE A 399 15.31 -3.17 -9.43
CA PHE A 399 15.24 -1.71 -9.35
C PHE A 399 15.91 -1.02 -10.54
N VAL A 400 15.43 0.19 -10.82
CA VAL A 400 16.00 1.15 -11.79
C VAL A 400 17.11 1.97 -11.15
#